data_AF-A0AAN6II27-F1
#
_entry.id   AF-A0AAN6II27-F1
#
_cell.length_a   1.000
_cell.length_b   1.000
_cell.length_c   1.000
_cell.angle_alpha   90.00
_cell.angle_beta   90.00
_cell.angle_gamma   90.00
#
_symmetry.space_group_name_H-M   'P 1'
#
loop_
_entity.id
_entity.type
_entity.pdbx_description
1 polymer ?
#
loop_
_entity_poly.entity_id
_entity_poly.type
_entity_poly.pdbx_seq_one_letter_code
_entity_poly.pdbx_strand_id
1 'polypeptide(L)'
;MGLKSLISYGFLILPAAVTIGVLLGLQTYRESQGLSGPFTSNKVETNTYCQLAFGITPATGGQQYTLNPNQWGVTEDTTGSALCMNVTTNANGSYPTNITAPAWSITWQYPQGSDDQPVHAFPNIQIDRSDIFPIEINSVSAVNFAAEWAYGAGETLPTTTDVTALTAAGLNANVAIDMFIDSDPNAATSTVDAKYEVMIWLADFGAATQPIGLADGAVKTADINGTTFSLYYGTNSLSQKVLTWVATGTVQNIDTDFGPLLQGLTGIGGPATSDYLGYMAFGSETLYSSTNVTLYVPSLSMEVVPK
;
A
#
# COMPACT_ATOMS: atom_id res chain seq x y z
N MET A 1 -46.92 37.77 -27.79
CA MET A 1 -46.04 36.58 -27.89
C MET A 1 -46.31 35.70 -26.69
N GLY A 2 -47.35 34.87 -26.77
CA GLY A 2 -47.99 34.27 -25.61
C GLY A 2 -48.40 32.82 -25.83
N LEU A 3 -48.34 32.05 -24.76
CA LEU A 3 -48.81 30.67 -24.52
C LEU A 3 -48.36 29.55 -25.48
N LYS A 4 -48.32 29.75 -26.80
CA LYS A 4 -48.00 28.69 -27.78
C LYS A 4 -46.54 28.23 -27.74
N SER A 5 -45.61 29.11 -27.34
CA SER A 5 -44.19 28.77 -27.15
C SER A 5 -43.97 27.93 -25.88
N LEU A 6 -44.62 28.29 -24.76
CA LEU A 6 -44.52 27.57 -23.47
C LEU A 6 -45.01 26.12 -23.56
N ILE A 7 -46.09 25.88 -24.30
CA ILE A 7 -46.64 24.53 -24.49
C ILE A 7 -45.64 23.66 -25.29
N SER A 8 -44.98 24.21 -26.31
CA SER A 8 -44.03 23.47 -27.15
C SER A 8 -42.73 23.13 -26.41
N TYR A 9 -42.23 24.03 -25.55
CA TYR A 9 -41.08 23.74 -24.68
C TYR A 9 -41.41 22.76 -23.56
N GLY A 10 -42.61 22.86 -22.97
CA GLY A 10 -43.09 21.92 -21.95
C GLY A 10 -43.15 20.48 -22.45
N PHE A 11 -43.64 20.24 -23.66
CA PHE A 11 -43.69 18.90 -24.26
C PHE A 11 -42.32 18.32 -24.63
N LEU A 12 -41.28 19.15 -24.80
CA LEU A 12 -39.92 18.68 -25.03
C LEU A 12 -39.18 18.38 -23.71
N ILE A 13 -39.42 19.19 -22.68
CA ILE A 13 -38.72 19.09 -21.38
C ILE A 13 -39.33 17.99 -20.51
N LEU A 14 -40.64 17.78 -20.53
CA LEU A 14 -41.29 16.78 -19.67
C LEU A 14 -40.76 15.35 -19.89
N PRO A 15 -40.66 14.84 -21.13
CA PRO A 15 -40.14 13.49 -21.36
C PRO A 15 -38.68 13.32 -20.92
N ALA A 16 -37.85 14.36 -21.11
CA ALA A 16 -36.47 14.36 -20.66
C ALA A 16 -36.38 14.36 -19.12
N ALA A 17 -37.17 15.20 -18.44
CA ALA A 17 -37.22 15.26 -16.98
C ALA A 17 -37.75 13.96 -16.36
N VAL A 18 -38.77 13.35 -16.95
CA VAL A 18 -39.29 12.03 -16.52
C VAL A 18 -38.23 10.95 -16.71
N THR A 19 -37.53 10.95 -17.85
CA THR A 19 -36.45 9.99 -18.11
C THR A 19 -35.32 10.14 -17.11
N ILE A 20 -34.85 11.37 -16.86
CA ILE A 20 -33.82 11.65 -15.85
C ILE A 20 -34.29 11.23 -14.45
N GLY A 21 -35.55 11.54 -14.08
CA GLY A 21 -36.11 11.16 -12.79
C GLY A 21 -36.17 9.64 -12.59
N VAL A 22 -36.57 8.90 -13.62
CA VAL A 22 -36.57 7.42 -13.61
C VAL A 22 -35.15 6.87 -13.51
N LEU A 23 -34.19 7.46 -14.24
CA LEU A 23 -32.79 7.03 -14.21
C LEU A 23 -32.13 7.28 -12.85
N LEU A 24 -32.38 8.45 -12.25
CA LEU A 24 -31.91 8.77 -10.90
C LEU A 24 -32.55 7.83 -9.86
N GLY A 25 -33.86 7.57 -9.97
CA GLY A 25 -34.54 6.62 -9.09
C GLY A 25 -34.01 5.19 -9.22
N LEU A 26 -33.70 4.74 -10.45
CA LEU A 26 -33.05 3.46 -10.71
C LEU A 26 -31.63 3.40 -10.17
N GLN A 27 -30.87 4.49 -10.29
CA GLN A 27 -29.52 4.58 -9.74
C GLN A 27 -29.55 4.47 -8.21
N THR A 28 -30.37 5.25 -7.53
CA THR A 28 -30.49 5.22 -6.06
C THR A 28 -30.97 3.86 -5.56
N TYR A 29 -31.93 3.22 -6.26
CA TYR A 29 -32.37 1.88 -5.92
C TYR A 29 -31.24 0.86 -6.05
N ARG A 30 -30.47 0.91 -7.14
CA ARG A 30 -29.34 -0.01 -7.37
C ARG A 30 -28.24 0.19 -6.34
N GLU A 31 -27.86 1.43 -6.04
CA GLU A 31 -26.88 1.76 -5.01
C GLU A 31 -27.32 1.22 -3.63
N SER A 32 -28.61 1.33 -3.29
CA SER A 32 -29.16 0.77 -2.03
C SER A 32 -29.05 -0.76 -1.92
N GLN A 33 -28.90 -1.45 -3.06
CA GLN A 33 -28.75 -2.91 -3.14
C GLN A 33 -27.29 -3.33 -3.37
N GLY A 34 -26.33 -2.38 -3.30
CA GLY A 34 -24.92 -2.64 -3.61
C GLY A 34 -24.66 -2.92 -5.10
N LEU A 35 -25.63 -2.60 -5.97
CA LEU A 35 -25.50 -2.77 -7.42
C LEU A 35 -24.98 -1.46 -8.05
N SER A 36 -24.10 -1.60 -9.03
CA SER A 36 -23.54 -0.45 -9.75
C SER A 36 -24.62 0.31 -10.53
N GLY A 37 -24.52 1.64 -10.61
CA GLY A 37 -25.50 2.48 -11.31
C GLY A 37 -25.65 2.13 -12.80
N PRO A 38 -26.79 2.45 -13.44
CA PRO A 38 -27.10 2.03 -14.81
C PRO A 38 -26.14 2.58 -15.89
N PHE A 39 -25.29 3.56 -15.57
CA PHE A 39 -24.29 4.16 -16.46
C PHE A 39 -22.85 3.95 -15.99
N THR A 40 -22.61 2.94 -15.15
CA THR A 40 -21.25 2.60 -14.72
C THR A 40 -20.56 1.74 -15.78
N SER A 41 -19.37 2.15 -16.19
CA SER A 41 -18.53 1.38 -17.10
C SER A 41 -17.94 0.19 -16.35
N ASN A 42 -18.02 -1.02 -16.91
CA ASN A 42 -17.33 -2.20 -16.38
C ASN A 42 -15.91 -2.35 -16.96
N LYS A 43 -15.35 -1.26 -17.49
CA LYS A 43 -14.01 -1.26 -18.08
C LYS A 43 -12.97 -1.45 -16.97
N VAL A 44 -12.03 -2.35 -17.24
CA VAL A 44 -10.80 -2.50 -16.47
C VAL A 44 -9.71 -1.71 -17.21
N GLU A 45 -9.02 -0.84 -16.50
CA GLU A 45 -8.00 0.04 -17.06
C GLU A 45 -6.71 -0.07 -16.26
N THR A 46 -5.57 -0.11 -16.94
CA THR A 46 -4.27 0.02 -16.31
C THR A 46 -3.67 1.36 -16.71
N ASN A 47 -3.33 2.18 -15.72
CA ASN A 47 -2.70 3.48 -15.91
C ASN A 47 -1.29 3.48 -15.32
N THR A 48 -0.36 4.15 -16.01
CA THR A 48 1.05 4.23 -15.63
C THR A 48 1.38 5.59 -15.03
N TYR A 49 2.10 5.60 -13.92
CA TYR A 49 2.50 6.77 -13.15
C TYR A 49 4.00 6.71 -12.86
N CYS A 50 4.77 7.62 -13.45
CA CYS A 50 6.24 7.67 -13.30
C CYS A 50 6.72 8.92 -12.55
N GLN A 51 5.80 9.68 -11.96
CA GLN A 51 6.11 10.84 -11.14
C GLN A 51 6.91 10.40 -9.90
N LEU A 52 7.74 11.31 -9.36
CA LEU A 52 8.48 11.02 -8.13
C LEU A 52 7.54 10.76 -6.96
N ALA A 53 6.56 11.62 -6.75
CA ALA A 53 5.51 11.43 -5.75
C ALA A 53 4.16 11.87 -6.31
N PHE A 54 3.18 10.97 -6.29
CA PHE A 54 1.83 11.24 -6.79
C PHE A 54 0.83 10.28 -6.15
N GLY A 55 -0.14 10.82 -5.40
CA GLY A 55 -1.21 10.03 -4.79
C GLY A 55 -2.22 9.57 -5.84
N ILE A 56 -2.42 8.25 -5.92
CA ILE A 56 -3.35 7.60 -6.82
C ILE A 56 -4.41 6.91 -5.96
N THR A 57 -5.63 7.41 -6.01
CA THR A 57 -6.72 6.94 -5.13
C THR A 57 -7.86 6.37 -6.00
N PRO A 58 -7.79 5.08 -6.40
CA PRO A 58 -8.80 4.47 -7.27
C PRO A 58 -10.19 4.45 -6.62
N ALA A 59 -11.23 4.72 -7.42
CA ALA A 59 -12.59 4.61 -6.93
C ALA A 59 -12.91 3.17 -6.50
N THR A 60 -13.64 3.04 -5.39
CA THR A 60 -14.03 1.75 -4.80
C THR A 60 -15.36 1.89 -4.05
N GLY A 61 -16.14 0.81 -4.00
CA GLY A 61 -17.32 0.71 -3.14
C GLY A 61 -17.02 0.24 -1.71
N GLY A 62 -15.76 -0.13 -1.44
CA GLY A 62 -15.30 -0.63 -0.14
C GLY A 62 -14.25 0.30 0.50
N GLN A 63 -13.25 -0.31 1.13
CA GLN A 63 -12.12 0.38 1.73
C GLN A 63 -11.30 1.12 0.67
N GLN A 64 -11.04 2.39 0.95
CA GLN A 64 -10.21 3.25 0.13
C GLN A 64 -8.73 2.95 0.36
N TYR A 65 -7.98 2.94 -0.74
CA TYR A 65 -6.53 2.88 -0.74
C TYR A 65 -5.95 4.03 -1.59
N THR A 66 -4.75 4.46 -1.23
CA THR A 66 -3.94 5.38 -2.04
C THR A 66 -2.61 4.73 -2.36
N LEU A 67 -2.24 4.71 -3.64
CA LEU A 67 -0.94 4.26 -4.11
C LEU A 67 -0.06 5.47 -4.38
N ASN A 68 1.25 5.30 -4.23
CA ASN A 68 2.21 6.35 -4.51
C ASN A 68 3.53 5.76 -5.01
N PRO A 69 4.08 6.21 -6.17
CA PRO A 69 5.44 5.85 -6.59
C PRO A 69 6.52 6.17 -5.55
N ASN A 70 6.31 7.22 -4.75
CA ASN A 70 7.07 7.60 -3.55
C ASN A 70 8.60 7.44 -3.67
N GLN A 71 9.17 8.11 -4.67
CA GLN A 71 10.61 8.19 -4.96
C GLN A 71 11.30 9.27 -4.12
N TRP A 72 11.13 9.20 -2.80
CA TRP A 72 11.55 10.23 -1.85
C TRP A 72 13.08 10.40 -1.74
N GLY A 73 13.85 9.36 -2.08
CA GLY A 73 15.32 9.37 -2.06
C GLY A 73 15.96 9.81 -3.38
N VAL A 74 15.16 10.10 -4.42
CA VAL A 74 15.66 10.58 -5.72
C VAL A 74 15.96 12.08 -5.63
N THR A 75 17.19 12.46 -5.99
CA THR A 75 17.66 13.85 -6.03
C THR A 75 18.04 14.26 -7.46
N GLU A 76 18.42 15.53 -7.66
CA GLU A 76 18.91 16.01 -8.97
C GLU A 76 20.17 15.27 -9.46
N ASP A 77 20.96 14.71 -8.53
CA ASP A 77 22.17 13.95 -8.82
C ASP A 77 21.89 12.47 -9.18
N THR A 78 20.67 11.99 -8.93
CA THR A 78 20.27 10.62 -9.26
C THR A 78 20.06 10.49 -10.78
N THR A 79 21.08 10.02 -11.49
CA THR A 79 21.05 9.85 -12.95
C THR A 79 20.65 8.43 -13.37
N GLY A 80 20.08 8.29 -14.58
CA GLY A 80 19.78 6.98 -15.18
C GLY A 80 18.71 6.15 -14.44
N SER A 81 17.89 6.81 -13.64
CA SER A 81 16.93 6.19 -12.73
C SER A 81 15.51 6.37 -13.19
N ALA A 82 14.71 5.30 -13.10
CA ALA A 82 13.29 5.37 -13.39
C ALA A 82 12.53 4.39 -12.50
N LEU A 83 11.38 4.83 -12.01
CA LEU A 83 10.34 3.98 -11.45
C LEU A 83 9.03 4.40 -12.07
N CYS A 84 8.28 3.42 -12.57
CA CYS A 84 6.92 3.60 -13.01
C CYS A 84 6.01 2.61 -12.30
N MET A 85 4.95 3.12 -11.70
CA MET A 85 3.88 2.35 -11.08
C MET A 85 2.74 2.15 -12.09
N ASN A 86 2.24 0.93 -12.22
CA ASN A 86 1.05 0.61 -12.99
C ASN A 86 -0.07 0.23 -12.04
N VAL A 87 -1.24 0.84 -12.17
CA VAL A 87 -2.40 0.56 -11.32
C VAL A 87 -3.55 0.11 -12.18
N THR A 88 -4.09 -1.07 -11.90
CA THR A 88 -5.23 -1.66 -12.60
C THR A 88 -6.50 -1.41 -11.81
N THR A 89 -7.41 -0.61 -12.36
CA THR A 89 -8.63 -0.16 -11.71
C THR A 89 -9.87 -0.62 -12.46
N ASN A 90 -10.96 -0.83 -11.72
CA ASN A 90 -12.26 -1.12 -12.28
C ASN A 90 -13.09 0.16 -12.31
N ALA A 91 -13.55 0.59 -13.48
CA ALA A 91 -14.24 1.88 -13.64
C ALA A 91 -15.57 1.98 -12.86
N ASN A 92 -16.13 0.85 -12.44
CA ASN A 92 -17.32 0.76 -11.59
C ASN A 92 -16.99 0.67 -10.08
N GLY A 93 -15.71 0.67 -9.70
CA GLY A 93 -15.24 0.55 -8.32
C GLY A 93 -15.52 -0.80 -7.64
N SER A 94 -15.91 -1.83 -8.40
CA SER A 94 -16.17 -3.16 -7.83
C SER A 94 -14.88 -3.97 -7.72
N TYR A 95 -14.55 -4.45 -6.53
CA TYR A 95 -13.45 -5.39 -6.28
C TYR A 95 -14.01 -6.67 -5.63
N PRO A 96 -13.25 -7.80 -5.61
CA PRO A 96 -13.72 -9.08 -5.10
C PRO A 96 -14.32 -9.04 -3.69
N THR A 97 -13.78 -8.18 -2.81
CA THR A 97 -14.31 -7.93 -1.46
C THR A 97 -14.29 -6.44 -1.14
N ASN A 98 -14.92 -6.05 -0.03
CA ASN A 98 -14.88 -4.67 0.48
C ASN A 98 -13.49 -4.23 0.97
N ILE A 99 -12.52 -5.13 1.10
CA ILE A 99 -11.16 -4.83 1.54
C ILE A 99 -10.13 -5.23 0.48
N THR A 100 -10.55 -5.53 -0.74
CA THR A 100 -9.61 -5.87 -1.81
C THR A 100 -9.13 -4.60 -2.50
N ALA A 101 -7.82 -4.44 -2.54
CA ALA A 101 -7.16 -3.34 -3.20
C ALA A 101 -7.06 -3.59 -4.72
N PRO A 102 -6.88 -2.54 -5.54
CA PRO A 102 -6.57 -2.69 -6.96
C PRO A 102 -5.23 -3.40 -7.15
N ALA A 103 -5.12 -4.22 -8.20
CA ALA A 103 -3.86 -4.83 -8.58
C ALA A 103 -2.89 -3.76 -9.09
N TRP A 104 -1.61 -3.87 -8.74
CA TRP A 104 -0.61 -2.90 -9.13
C TRP A 104 0.77 -3.53 -9.33
N SER A 105 1.63 -2.83 -10.05
CA SER A 105 3.03 -3.18 -10.19
C SER A 105 3.90 -1.95 -10.17
N ILE A 106 5.19 -2.16 -9.93
CA ILE A 106 6.24 -1.18 -10.19
C ILE A 106 7.31 -1.83 -11.04
N THR A 107 7.81 -1.09 -12.01
CA THR A 107 9.03 -1.44 -12.74
C THR A 107 10.03 -0.34 -12.50
N TRP A 108 11.24 -0.69 -12.09
CA TRP A 108 12.25 0.29 -11.73
C TRP A 108 13.68 -0.20 -11.95
N GLN A 109 14.58 0.78 -11.98
CA GLN A 109 16.02 0.61 -11.96
C GLN A 109 16.64 1.85 -11.29
N TYR A 110 17.50 1.62 -10.29
CA TYR A 110 18.27 2.67 -9.61
C TYR A 110 19.76 2.29 -9.55
N PRO A 111 20.68 3.26 -9.65
CA PRO A 111 22.08 3.07 -9.30
C PRO A 111 22.23 2.80 -7.80
N GLN A 112 23.41 2.38 -7.38
CA GLN A 112 23.68 2.16 -5.96
C GLN A 112 23.64 3.51 -5.23
N GLY A 113 22.83 3.61 -4.18
CA GLY A 113 22.77 4.78 -3.30
C GLY A 113 23.99 4.87 -2.38
N SER A 114 24.14 6.00 -1.67
CA SER A 114 25.18 6.14 -0.65
C SER A 114 24.87 5.28 0.58
N ASP A 115 25.89 5.01 1.40
CA ASP A 115 25.71 4.25 2.65
C ASP A 115 24.76 4.96 3.64
N ASP A 116 24.72 6.29 3.61
CA ASP A 116 23.85 7.11 4.48
C ASP A 116 22.40 7.21 3.97
N GLN A 117 22.17 6.96 2.68
CA GLN A 117 20.86 7.05 2.03
C GLN A 117 20.75 6.04 0.87
N PRO A 118 20.67 4.72 1.18
CA PRO A 118 20.69 3.68 0.16
C PRO A 118 19.34 3.49 -0.53
N VAL A 119 18.24 3.88 0.11
CA VAL A 119 16.86 3.73 -0.41
C VAL A 119 16.52 4.91 -1.32
N HIS A 120 16.05 4.63 -2.53
CA HIS A 120 15.62 5.65 -3.49
C HIS A 120 14.12 5.91 -3.45
N ALA A 121 13.33 4.88 -3.17
CA ALA A 121 11.87 4.96 -3.16
C ALA A 121 11.28 3.93 -2.22
N PHE A 122 10.08 4.23 -1.71
CA PHE A 122 9.18 3.26 -1.09
C PHE A 122 7.82 3.30 -1.79
N PRO A 123 7.74 2.88 -3.06
CA PRO A 123 6.48 2.69 -3.76
C PRO A 123 5.53 1.80 -2.96
N ASN A 124 4.37 2.32 -2.64
CA ASN A 124 3.46 1.65 -1.71
C ASN A 124 1.99 1.89 -2.05
N ILE A 125 1.15 1.12 -1.38
CA ILE A 125 -0.28 1.31 -1.24
C ILE A 125 -0.63 1.40 0.24
N GLN A 126 -1.28 2.49 0.64
CA GLN A 126 -1.70 2.77 2.01
C GLN A 126 -3.21 2.60 2.17
N ILE A 127 -3.65 2.29 3.40
CA ILE A 127 -5.07 2.29 3.78
C ILE A 127 -5.53 3.73 4.07
N ASP A 128 -6.60 4.19 3.42
CA ASP A 128 -7.21 5.50 3.68
C ASP A 128 -8.51 5.34 4.49
N ARG A 129 -8.37 5.13 5.80
CA ARG A 129 -9.50 4.94 6.73
C ARG A 129 -9.47 5.96 7.85
N SER A 130 -9.97 7.16 7.61
CA SER A 130 -10.07 8.22 8.64
C SER A 130 -11.10 7.91 9.73
N ASP A 131 -11.94 6.90 9.53
CA ASP A 131 -12.85 6.35 10.52
C ASP A 131 -12.18 5.32 11.46
N ILE A 132 -10.97 4.87 11.11
CA ILE A 132 -10.18 3.90 11.91
C ILE A 132 -8.90 4.57 12.43
N PHE A 133 -8.09 5.15 11.55
CA PHE A 133 -6.84 5.77 11.93
C PHE A 133 -7.03 7.21 12.40
N PRO A 134 -6.29 7.65 13.44
CA PRO A 134 -5.40 6.85 14.30
C PRO A 134 -6.18 6.01 15.33
N ILE A 135 -5.73 4.78 15.61
CA ILE A 135 -6.34 3.84 16.58
C ILE A 135 -5.31 3.36 17.61
N GLU A 136 -5.68 3.29 18.89
CA GLU A 136 -4.83 2.68 19.92
C GLU A 136 -4.58 1.19 19.62
N ILE A 137 -3.34 0.72 19.75
CA ILE A 137 -2.99 -0.69 19.52
C ILE A 137 -3.82 -1.62 20.42
N ASN A 138 -4.16 -1.20 21.65
CA ASN A 138 -4.99 -1.94 22.58
C ASN A 138 -6.45 -2.11 22.11
N SER A 139 -6.88 -1.28 21.15
CA SER A 139 -8.24 -1.22 20.62
C SER A 139 -8.35 -1.95 19.28
N VAL A 140 -7.23 -2.43 18.74
CA VAL A 140 -7.17 -3.31 17.57
C VAL A 140 -7.44 -4.76 18.02
N SER A 141 -8.39 -5.42 17.37
CA SER A 141 -8.68 -6.85 17.54
C SER A 141 -7.84 -7.71 16.60
N ALA A 142 -7.59 -7.25 15.36
CA ALA A 142 -6.76 -7.91 14.37
C ALA A 142 -6.16 -6.91 13.37
N VAL A 143 -5.01 -7.26 12.80
CA VAL A 143 -4.42 -6.61 11.61
C VAL A 143 -4.37 -7.67 10.52
N ASN A 144 -5.49 -7.81 9.80
CA ASN A 144 -5.62 -8.81 8.74
C ASN A 144 -4.84 -8.36 7.51
N PHE A 145 -3.98 -9.23 7.00
CA PHE A 145 -3.20 -9.00 5.80
C PHE A 145 -3.21 -10.25 4.93
N ALA A 146 -3.67 -10.09 3.70
CA ALA A 146 -3.60 -11.11 2.67
C ALA A 146 -2.99 -10.52 1.40
N ALA A 147 -1.96 -11.15 0.86
CA ALA A 147 -1.31 -10.71 -0.37
C ALA A 147 -0.78 -11.89 -1.18
N GLU A 148 -0.88 -11.75 -2.49
CA GLU A 148 -0.10 -12.51 -3.46
C GLU A 148 0.77 -11.50 -4.20
N TRP A 149 2.08 -11.73 -4.22
CA TRP A 149 3.03 -10.87 -4.91
C TRP A 149 4.22 -11.66 -5.46
N ALA A 150 4.86 -11.11 -6.49
CA ALA A 150 6.08 -11.66 -7.06
C ALA A 150 7.04 -10.55 -7.51
N TYR A 151 8.34 -10.84 -7.45
CA TYR A 151 9.39 -9.95 -7.92
C TYR A 151 10.18 -10.62 -9.05
N GLY A 152 10.38 -9.94 -10.17
CA GLY A 152 11.01 -10.51 -11.36
C GLY A 152 12.05 -9.58 -11.98
N ALA A 153 13.02 -10.16 -12.67
CA ALA A 153 13.91 -9.39 -13.53
C ALA A 153 13.18 -8.97 -14.81
N GLY A 154 13.46 -7.77 -15.30
CA GLY A 154 12.83 -7.16 -16.46
C GLY A 154 11.53 -6.41 -16.15
N GLU A 155 10.77 -6.15 -17.20
CA GLU A 155 9.55 -5.32 -17.19
C GLU A 155 8.26 -6.14 -17.24
N THR A 156 8.38 -7.46 -17.42
CA THR A 156 7.23 -8.36 -17.48
C THR A 156 6.70 -8.62 -16.09
N LEU A 157 5.37 -8.61 -15.92
CA LEU A 157 4.73 -8.96 -14.65
C LEU A 157 5.10 -10.40 -14.25
N PRO A 158 5.87 -10.60 -13.16
CA PRO A 158 6.22 -11.94 -12.70
C PRO A 158 5.00 -12.63 -12.07
N THR A 159 4.94 -13.95 -12.19
CA THR A 159 3.96 -14.78 -11.44
C THR A 159 4.61 -15.51 -10.27
N THR A 160 5.95 -15.57 -10.24
CA THR A 160 6.77 -16.15 -9.18
C THR A 160 8.07 -15.37 -9.04
N THR A 161 8.59 -15.27 -7.82
CA THR A 161 9.90 -14.69 -7.54
C THR A 161 11.04 -15.65 -7.90
N ASP A 162 11.85 -15.29 -8.88
CA ASP A 162 13.11 -15.99 -9.22
C ASP A 162 14.30 -15.28 -8.56
N VAL A 163 14.64 -15.73 -7.36
CA VAL A 163 15.76 -15.17 -6.57
C VAL A 163 17.09 -15.24 -7.33
N THR A 164 17.29 -16.24 -8.20
CA THR A 164 18.54 -16.37 -8.97
C THR A 164 18.63 -15.28 -10.02
N ALA A 165 17.55 -15.04 -10.77
CA ALA A 165 17.49 -13.96 -11.75
C ALA A 165 17.62 -12.57 -11.09
N LEU A 166 16.99 -12.37 -9.93
CA LEU A 166 17.10 -11.12 -9.17
C LEU A 166 18.52 -10.90 -8.62
N THR A 167 19.18 -11.96 -8.16
CA THR A 167 20.58 -11.91 -7.73
C THR A 167 21.50 -11.54 -8.91
N ALA A 168 21.24 -12.11 -10.10
CA ALA A 168 21.99 -11.77 -11.32
C ALA A 168 21.75 -10.32 -11.77
N ALA A 169 20.56 -9.78 -11.53
CA ALA A 169 20.25 -8.35 -11.73
C ALA A 169 20.89 -7.45 -10.65
N GLY A 170 21.44 -8.02 -9.58
CA GLY A 170 22.00 -7.28 -8.46
C GLY A 170 20.93 -6.61 -7.60
N LEU A 171 19.71 -7.16 -7.54
CA LEU A 171 18.61 -6.57 -6.79
C LEU A 171 18.99 -6.36 -5.33
N ASN A 172 18.86 -5.12 -4.86
CA ASN A 172 18.74 -4.78 -3.45
C ASN A 172 17.39 -4.10 -3.24
N ALA A 173 16.48 -4.81 -2.58
CA ALA A 173 15.14 -4.34 -2.25
C ALA A 173 14.52 -5.23 -1.17
N ASN A 174 13.52 -4.71 -0.46
CA ASN A 174 12.64 -5.54 0.37
C ASN A 174 11.21 -5.56 -0.19
N VAL A 175 10.34 -6.33 0.45
CA VAL A 175 8.89 -6.22 0.30
C VAL A 175 8.32 -6.15 1.71
N ALA A 176 7.67 -5.05 2.06
CA ALA A 176 7.41 -4.70 3.44
C ALA A 176 6.02 -4.08 3.66
N ILE A 177 5.45 -4.40 4.81
CA ILE A 177 4.41 -3.60 5.44
C ILE A 177 5.12 -2.56 6.30
N ASP A 178 4.68 -1.32 6.23
CA ASP A 178 5.24 -0.20 6.99
C ASP A 178 4.13 0.49 7.80
N MET A 179 4.40 0.74 9.08
CA MET A 179 3.44 1.24 10.05
C MET A 179 4.07 2.32 10.93
N PHE A 180 3.41 3.47 11.04
CA PHE A 180 3.85 4.56 11.92
C PHE A 180 2.95 4.65 13.16
N ILE A 181 3.61 4.81 14.30
CA ILE A 181 3.00 4.71 15.63
C ILE A 181 3.52 5.82 16.52
N ASP A 182 2.62 6.48 17.26
CA ASP A 182 2.98 7.48 18.27
C ASP A 182 1.93 7.54 19.38
N SER A 183 2.35 8.01 20.56
CA SER A 183 1.46 8.40 21.66
C SER A 183 0.58 9.62 21.31
N ASP A 184 1.02 10.52 20.43
CA ASP A 184 0.22 11.58 19.86
C ASP A 184 -0.48 11.06 18.58
N PRO A 185 -1.83 10.98 18.57
CA PRO A 185 -2.57 10.49 17.41
C PRO A 185 -2.28 11.25 16.12
N ASN A 186 -1.95 12.55 16.19
CA ASN A 186 -1.62 13.31 14.98
C ASN A 186 -0.23 12.93 14.45
N ALA A 187 0.76 12.82 15.34
CA ALA A 187 2.11 12.42 14.96
C ALA A 187 2.12 10.99 14.38
N ALA A 188 1.29 10.08 14.89
CA ALA A 188 1.15 8.72 14.39
C ALA A 188 0.74 8.63 12.90
N THR A 189 0.09 9.67 12.36
CA THR A 189 -0.30 9.74 10.94
C THR A 189 0.79 10.30 10.02
N SER A 190 1.92 10.75 10.59
CA SER A 190 3.04 11.33 9.85
C SER A 190 4.19 10.33 9.73
N THR A 191 4.63 10.06 8.51
CA THR A 191 5.79 9.22 8.23
C THR A 191 7.12 9.88 8.64
N VAL A 192 7.08 11.16 9.04
CA VAL A 192 8.26 11.94 9.46
C VAL A 192 8.27 12.17 10.98
N ASP A 193 7.10 12.45 11.57
CA ASP A 193 7.01 12.89 12.96
C ASP A 193 6.74 11.74 13.94
N ALA A 194 6.19 10.62 13.47
CA ALA A 194 5.88 9.50 14.35
C ALA A 194 7.14 8.96 15.03
N LYS A 195 7.08 8.75 16.33
CA LYS A 195 8.22 8.27 17.13
C LYS A 195 8.67 6.86 16.78
N TYR A 196 7.75 6.00 16.36
CA TYR A 196 8.05 4.61 16.03
C TYR A 196 7.64 4.29 14.60
N GLU A 197 8.48 3.48 13.96
CA GLU A 197 8.24 2.84 12.67
C GLU A 197 8.31 1.33 12.93
N VAL A 198 7.24 0.59 12.63
CA VAL A 198 7.19 -0.86 12.76
C VAL A 198 6.99 -1.46 11.39
N MET A 199 8.00 -2.13 10.89
CA MET A 199 7.98 -2.78 9.59
C MET A 199 7.83 -4.29 9.72
N ILE A 200 7.18 -4.91 8.73
CA ILE A 200 7.13 -6.37 8.57
C ILE A 200 7.62 -6.70 7.16
N TRP A 201 8.84 -7.19 7.05
CA TRP A 201 9.44 -7.58 5.78
C TRP A 201 9.06 -9.02 5.44
N LEU A 202 8.40 -9.19 4.30
CA LEU A 202 8.05 -10.48 3.70
C LEU A 202 9.17 -11.05 2.83
N ALA A 203 10.11 -10.20 2.42
CA ALA A 203 11.34 -10.59 1.75
C ALA A 203 12.39 -9.48 1.84
N ASP A 204 13.65 -9.90 1.80
CA ASP A 204 14.83 -9.09 1.56
C ASP A 204 15.64 -9.70 0.41
N PHE A 205 16.21 -8.86 -0.44
CA PHE A 205 17.08 -9.26 -1.54
C PHE A 205 18.36 -8.45 -1.49
N GLY A 206 19.50 -9.10 -1.73
CA GLY A 206 20.79 -8.42 -1.84
C GLY A 206 21.41 -8.03 -0.49
N ALA A 207 22.74 -7.97 -0.46
CA ALA A 207 23.49 -7.78 0.78
C ALA A 207 23.38 -6.36 1.36
N ALA A 208 22.98 -5.37 0.56
CA ALA A 208 22.79 -3.99 1.01
C ALA A 208 21.39 -3.76 1.60
N THR A 209 20.44 -4.67 1.40
CA THR A 209 19.12 -4.59 2.04
C THR A 209 19.19 -5.21 3.42
N GLN A 210 19.29 -4.36 4.44
CA GLN A 210 19.43 -4.78 5.83
C GLN A 210 18.43 -4.02 6.70
N PRO A 211 17.72 -4.68 7.64
CA PRO A 211 16.92 -3.96 8.61
C PRO A 211 17.85 -3.16 9.54
N ILE A 212 17.35 -2.02 10.02
CA ILE A 212 18.06 -1.24 11.04
C ILE A 212 18.23 -2.12 12.29
N GLY A 213 19.47 -2.22 12.79
CA GLY A 213 19.83 -3.08 13.92
C GLY A 213 20.26 -4.50 13.55
N LEU A 214 20.41 -4.84 12.26
CA LEU A 214 20.88 -6.17 11.83
C LEU A 214 22.19 -6.59 12.53
N ALA A 215 23.15 -5.66 12.63
CA ALA A 215 24.47 -5.90 13.23
C ALA A 215 24.41 -6.21 14.74
N ASP A 216 23.38 -5.73 15.43
CA ASP A 216 23.16 -5.99 16.87
C ASP A 216 22.46 -7.34 17.11
N GLY A 217 21.94 -7.95 16.06
CA GLY A 217 21.23 -9.22 16.08
C GLY A 217 19.75 -9.10 16.43
N ALA A 218 19.02 -10.19 16.23
CA ALA A 218 17.59 -10.22 16.50
C ALA A 218 17.31 -10.12 18.01
N VAL A 219 16.41 -9.21 18.39
CA VAL A 219 16.03 -8.98 19.80
C VAL A 219 14.85 -9.85 20.24
N LYS A 220 14.07 -10.38 19.30
CA LYS A 220 12.90 -11.23 19.53
C LYS A 220 12.59 -12.07 18.30
N THR A 221 11.91 -13.19 18.47
CA THR A 221 11.32 -13.96 17.37
C THR A 221 9.83 -14.20 17.61
N ALA A 222 9.07 -14.40 16.54
CA ALA A 222 7.66 -14.75 16.59
C ALA A 222 7.29 -15.64 15.39
N ASP A 223 6.45 -16.64 15.61
CA ASP A 223 5.92 -17.49 14.55
C ASP A 223 4.49 -17.06 14.21
N ILE A 224 4.28 -16.63 12.96
CA ILE A 224 2.98 -16.20 12.44
C ILE A 224 2.62 -17.11 11.27
N ASN A 225 1.57 -17.90 11.43
CA ASN A 225 1.06 -18.82 10.41
C ASN A 225 2.14 -19.72 9.76
N GLY A 226 3.10 -20.22 10.56
CA GLY A 226 4.18 -21.10 10.09
C GLY A 226 5.41 -20.38 9.52
N THR A 227 5.41 -19.05 9.46
CA THR A 227 6.59 -18.24 9.13
C THR A 227 7.20 -17.67 10.40
N THR A 228 8.48 -17.93 10.61
CA THR A 228 9.25 -17.31 11.69
C THR A 228 9.72 -15.92 11.27
N PHE A 229 9.41 -14.92 12.10
CA PHE A 229 9.89 -13.55 11.97
C PHE A 229 10.92 -13.25 13.06
N SER A 230 12.01 -12.60 12.68
CA SER A 230 13.05 -12.09 13.58
C SER A 230 12.93 -10.57 13.69
N LEU A 231 12.86 -10.05 14.90
CA LEU A 231 12.75 -8.61 15.15
C LEU A 231 14.14 -7.98 15.31
N TYR A 232 14.38 -6.91 14.56
CA TYR A 232 15.54 -6.04 14.70
C TYR A 232 15.10 -4.66 15.18
N TYR A 233 16.00 -3.95 15.85
CA TYR A 233 15.71 -2.66 16.46
C TYR A 233 16.88 -1.69 16.26
N GLY A 234 16.56 -0.44 15.93
CA GLY A 234 17.50 0.67 16.06
C GLY A 234 16.82 2.00 15.81
N THR A 235 17.60 2.98 15.34
CA THR A 235 17.13 4.35 15.14
C THR A 235 17.52 4.84 13.75
N ASN A 236 16.58 5.43 13.02
CA ASN A 236 16.86 6.01 11.69
C ASN A 236 17.40 7.45 11.79
N SER A 237 17.70 8.06 10.64
CA SER A 237 18.23 9.43 10.55
C SER A 237 17.26 10.51 11.06
N LEU A 238 15.96 10.21 11.11
CA LEU A 238 14.91 11.08 11.66
C LEU A 238 14.74 10.90 13.19
N SER A 239 15.61 10.13 13.83
CA SER A 239 15.51 9.80 15.27
C SER A 239 14.27 8.98 15.65
N GLN A 240 13.58 8.39 14.66
CA GLN A 240 12.50 7.45 14.90
C GLN A 240 13.09 6.11 15.31
N LYS A 241 12.41 5.41 16.21
CA LYS A 241 12.79 4.05 16.61
C LYS A 241 12.18 3.05 15.64
N VAL A 242 13.02 2.34 14.93
CA VAL A 242 12.61 1.41 13.87
C VAL A 242 12.66 -0.01 14.40
N LEU A 243 11.55 -0.73 14.22
CA LEU A 243 11.34 -2.11 14.63
C LEU A 243 10.97 -2.93 13.40
N THR A 244 11.89 -3.75 12.92
CA THR A 244 11.67 -4.50 11.67
C THR A 244 11.57 -5.99 11.96
N TRP A 245 10.38 -6.56 11.77
CA TRP A 245 10.17 -8.00 11.74
C TRP A 245 10.52 -8.55 10.36
N VAL A 246 11.58 -9.35 10.25
CA VAL A 246 12.01 -9.96 8.98
C VAL A 246 11.61 -11.43 8.94
N ALA A 247 10.83 -11.80 7.91
CA ALA A 247 10.45 -13.18 7.65
C ALA A 247 11.67 -14.05 7.33
N THR A 248 11.61 -15.32 7.74
CA THR A 248 12.59 -16.31 7.31
C THR A 248 12.30 -16.70 5.86
N GLY A 249 13.07 -16.13 4.93
CA GLY A 249 12.94 -16.37 3.49
C GLY A 249 11.84 -15.53 2.82
N THR A 250 11.61 -15.77 1.53
CA THR A 250 10.66 -15.00 0.71
C THR A 250 9.21 -15.52 0.86
N VAL A 251 8.33 -14.70 1.41
CA VAL A 251 6.90 -15.02 1.63
C VAL A 251 6.01 -14.32 0.60
N GLN A 252 5.84 -14.97 -0.56
CA GLN A 252 5.07 -14.43 -1.71
C GLN A 252 3.54 -14.48 -1.54
N ASN A 253 3.05 -15.48 -0.81
CA ASN A 253 1.63 -15.70 -0.56
C ASN A 253 1.41 -15.76 0.94
N ILE A 254 0.56 -14.88 1.43
CA ILE A 254 0.27 -14.79 2.85
C ILE A 254 -1.19 -14.42 3.06
N ASP A 255 -1.77 -14.97 4.12
CA ASP A 255 -3.08 -14.63 4.65
C ASP A 255 -3.00 -14.87 6.15
N THR A 256 -2.89 -13.80 6.93
CA THR A 256 -2.66 -13.88 8.38
C THR A 256 -3.09 -12.61 9.12
N ASP A 257 -3.25 -12.74 10.43
CA ASP A 257 -3.31 -11.62 11.37
C ASP A 257 -1.89 -11.28 11.86
N PHE A 258 -1.46 -10.04 11.63
CA PHE A 258 -0.19 -9.49 12.11
C PHE A 258 -0.32 -8.70 13.42
N GLY A 259 -1.52 -8.54 13.96
CA GLY A 259 -1.77 -7.88 15.24
C GLY A 259 -0.87 -8.36 16.39
N PRO A 260 -0.53 -9.67 16.51
CA PRO A 260 0.40 -10.15 17.52
C PRO A 260 1.81 -9.54 17.45
N LEU A 261 2.28 -9.12 16.28
CA LEU A 261 3.61 -8.51 16.11
C LEU A 261 3.69 -7.08 16.68
N LEU A 262 2.56 -6.43 16.91
CA LEU A 262 2.46 -5.13 17.58
C LEU A 262 2.44 -5.24 19.11
N GLN A 263 2.43 -6.45 19.66
CA GLN A 263 2.31 -6.69 21.09
C GLN A 263 3.67 -6.89 21.78
N GLY A 264 3.79 -6.33 22.99
CA GLY A 264 4.97 -6.53 23.84
C GLY A 264 6.26 -5.93 23.28
N LEU A 265 6.17 -4.80 22.58
CA LEU A 265 7.32 -4.07 22.02
C LEU A 265 7.92 -3.05 23.01
N THR A 266 7.19 -2.66 24.06
CA THR A 266 7.66 -1.64 25.02
C THR A 266 8.96 -2.02 25.73
N GLY A 267 9.12 -3.30 26.07
CA GLY A 267 10.29 -3.80 26.82
C GLY A 267 11.61 -3.73 26.03
N ILE A 268 11.54 -3.61 24.71
CA ILE A 268 12.69 -3.47 23.80
C ILE A 268 12.82 -2.03 23.26
N GLY A 269 12.09 -1.09 23.85
CA GLY A 269 12.13 0.32 23.47
C GLY A 269 11.15 0.72 22.37
N GLY A 270 10.29 -0.18 21.89
CA GLY A 270 9.22 0.09 20.93
C GLY A 270 7.93 0.66 21.56
N PRO A 271 6.82 0.70 20.80
CA PRO A 271 5.58 1.32 21.25
C PRO A 271 4.91 0.60 22.42
N ALA A 272 4.13 1.35 23.19
CA ALA A 272 3.17 0.83 24.15
C ALA A 272 1.85 0.49 23.45
N THR A 273 1.08 -0.43 24.01
CA THR A 273 -0.25 -0.76 23.45
C THR A 273 -1.25 0.39 23.57
N SER A 274 -0.95 1.42 24.37
CA SER A 274 -1.72 2.67 24.43
C SER A 274 -1.32 3.69 23.36
N ASP A 275 -0.24 3.45 22.62
CA ASP A 275 0.14 4.30 21.50
C ASP A 275 -0.80 4.04 20.30
N TYR A 276 -0.90 5.02 19.42
CA TYR A 276 -1.78 5.01 18.27
C TYR A 276 -1.04 4.52 17.03
N LEU A 277 -1.61 3.53 16.34
CA LEU A 277 -1.30 3.20 14.96
C LEU A 277 -2.02 4.22 14.08
N GLY A 278 -1.29 5.02 13.30
CA GLY A 278 -1.86 6.07 12.46
C GLY A 278 -1.65 5.88 10.96
N TYR A 279 -0.75 4.98 10.58
CA TYR A 279 -0.41 4.71 9.19
C TYR A 279 -0.17 3.21 8.98
N MET A 280 -0.61 2.68 7.84
CA MET A 280 -0.27 1.33 7.40
C MET A 280 -0.23 1.29 5.87
N ALA A 281 0.91 0.91 5.31
CA ALA A 281 1.10 0.71 3.89
C ALA A 281 1.85 -0.57 3.56
N PHE A 282 1.70 -1.05 2.34
CA PHE A 282 2.44 -2.18 1.80
C PHE A 282 3.18 -1.77 0.53
N GLY A 283 4.45 -2.14 0.43
CA GLY A 283 5.32 -1.68 -0.65
C GLY A 283 6.66 -2.38 -0.71
N SER A 284 7.61 -1.73 -1.35
CA SER A 284 8.99 -2.20 -1.49
C SER A 284 9.93 -1.03 -1.40
N GLU A 285 10.92 -1.09 -0.51
CA GLU A 285 12.04 -0.15 -0.54
C GLU A 285 12.98 -0.55 -1.67
N THR A 286 13.19 0.35 -2.62
CA THR A 286 13.99 0.11 -3.82
C THR A 286 15.37 0.75 -3.68
N LEU A 287 16.42 -0.07 -3.52
CA LEU A 287 17.77 0.43 -3.25
C LEU A 287 18.62 0.43 -4.52
N TYR A 288 18.74 -0.72 -5.18
CA TYR A 288 19.62 -0.89 -6.34
C TYR A 288 19.15 -2.02 -7.26
N SER A 289 19.33 -1.83 -8.56
CA SER A 289 19.34 -2.91 -9.54
C SER A 289 20.15 -2.50 -10.76
N SER A 290 20.92 -3.42 -11.34
CA SER A 290 21.71 -3.17 -12.56
C SER A 290 20.87 -3.17 -13.84
N THR A 291 19.65 -3.71 -13.77
CA THR A 291 18.67 -3.78 -14.86
C THR A 291 17.27 -3.47 -14.35
N ASN A 292 16.31 -3.26 -15.25
CA ASN A 292 14.90 -3.20 -14.84
C ASN A 292 14.50 -4.46 -14.07
N VAL A 293 13.73 -4.25 -13.00
CA VAL A 293 13.08 -5.27 -12.17
C VAL A 293 11.65 -4.85 -11.92
N THR A 294 10.77 -5.82 -11.69
CA THR A 294 9.33 -5.58 -11.51
C THR A 294 8.80 -6.30 -10.28
N LEU A 295 8.18 -5.55 -9.36
CA LEU A 295 7.29 -6.09 -8.34
C LEU A 295 5.86 -6.06 -8.89
N TYR A 296 5.15 -7.17 -8.79
CA TYR A 296 3.74 -7.26 -9.15
C TYR A 296 2.93 -7.80 -7.96
N VAL A 297 1.83 -7.09 -7.66
CA VAL A 297 0.88 -7.40 -6.60
C VAL A 297 -0.50 -7.60 -7.27
N PRO A 298 -0.80 -8.83 -7.76
CA PRO A 298 -2.10 -9.14 -8.35
C PRO A 298 -3.27 -9.11 -7.35
N SER A 299 -3.00 -9.41 -6.08
CA SER A 299 -4.01 -9.51 -5.04
C SER A 299 -3.47 -8.95 -3.73
N LEU A 300 -4.26 -8.07 -3.11
CA LEU A 300 -3.96 -7.50 -1.81
C LEU A 300 -5.26 -7.17 -1.08
N SER A 301 -5.29 -7.53 0.20
CA SER A 301 -6.27 -7.09 1.17
C SER A 301 -5.56 -6.76 2.48
N MET A 302 -5.87 -5.59 3.04
CA MET A 302 -5.33 -5.13 4.31
C MET A 302 -6.45 -4.53 5.13
N GLU A 303 -6.57 -4.88 6.40
CA GLU A 303 -7.62 -4.38 7.27
C GLU A 303 -7.13 -4.30 8.72
N VAL A 304 -7.37 -3.16 9.37
CA VAL A 304 -7.24 -3.02 10.81
C VAL A 304 -8.64 -3.10 11.41
N VAL A 305 -8.89 -4.13 12.21
CA VAL A 305 -10.20 -4.43 12.80
C VAL A 305 -10.23 -3.87 14.22
N PRO A 306 -11.13 -2.93 14.57
CA PRO A 306 -11.34 -2.51 15.95
C PRO A 306 -11.95 -3.61 16.82
N LYS A 307 -11.90 -3.43 18.14
CA LYS A 307 -12.63 -4.25 19.13
C LYS A 307 -14.09 -3.87 19.27
#